data_AF-A0A388PQ05-F1
#
_entry.id   AF-A0A388PQ05-F1
#
_cell.length_a   1.000
_cell.length_b   1.000
_cell.length_c   1.000
_cell.angle_alpha   90.00
_cell.angle_beta   90.00
_cell.angle_gamma   90.00
#
_symmetry.space_group_name_H-M   'P 1'
#
loop_
_entity.id
_entity.type
_entity.pdbx_description
1 polymer ?
#
loop_
_entity_poly.entity_id
_entity_poly.type
_entity_poly.pdbx_seq_one_letter_code
_entity_poly.pdbx_strand_id
1 'polypeptide(L)'
;MNSRRAIALYFVLVLAAMTWVSWYASTAPTITSLPQFADLVKNKEGINVIKGFVTVCSEPWGLATMFDAYFGFLAFWLYVAWRERTVAARAGWLVALLLLGNFAIAAYALLCLRSSPGVTDLGQVFFTRKAA
;
A
#
# COMPACT_ATOMS: atom_id res chain seq x y z
N MET A 1 -15.27 2.37 -22.60
CA MET A 1 -15.18 1.77 -21.24
C MET A 1 -15.83 2.73 -20.24
N ASN A 2 -16.83 2.31 -19.45
CA ASN A 2 -17.39 3.18 -18.41
C ASN A 2 -16.29 3.54 -17.39
N SER A 3 -16.16 4.81 -17.01
CA SER A 3 -15.12 5.31 -16.08
C SER A 3 -15.06 4.50 -14.78
N ARG A 4 -16.21 4.03 -14.29
CA ARG A 4 -16.31 3.11 -13.15
C ARG A 4 -15.59 1.77 -13.36
N ARG A 5 -15.74 1.15 -14.54
CA ARG A 5 -15.07 -0.11 -14.88
C ARG A 5 -13.57 0.10 -15.05
N ALA A 6 -13.16 1.22 -15.64
CA ALA A 6 -11.74 1.56 -15.78
C ALA A 6 -11.04 1.69 -14.41
N ILE A 7 -11.67 2.40 -13.47
CA ILE A 7 -11.13 2.57 -12.11
C ILE A 7 -11.11 1.25 -11.34
N ALA A 8 -12.17 0.44 -11.44
CA ALA A 8 -12.19 -0.88 -10.82
C ALA A 8 -11.06 -1.77 -11.36
N LEU A 9 -10.86 -1.79 -12.68
CA LEU A 9 -9.77 -2.53 -13.32
C LEU A 9 -8.39 -2.02 -12.87
N TYR A 10 -8.22 -0.71 -12.72
CA TYR A 10 -6.98 -0.13 -12.19
C TYR A 10 -6.68 -0.65 -10.77
N PHE A 11 -7.63 -0.62 -9.85
CA PHE A 11 -7.38 -1.10 -8.49
C PHE A 11 -7.19 -2.62 -8.42
N VAL A 12 -7.85 -3.39 -9.29
CA VAL A 12 -7.58 -4.83 -9.45
C VAL A 12 -6.16 -5.05 -9.97
N LEU A 13 -5.71 -4.25 -10.94
CA LEU A 13 -4.34 -4.29 -11.43
C LEU A 13 -3.34 -3.94 -10.33
N VAL A 14 -3.62 -2.93 -9.49
CA VAL A 14 -2.79 -2.60 -8.33
C VAL A 14 -2.69 -3.79 -7.37
N LEU A 15 -3.80 -4.47 -7.06
CA LEU A 15 -3.76 -5.67 -6.21
C LEU A 15 -2.93 -6.79 -6.84
N ALA A 16 -3.14 -7.08 -8.12
CA ALA A 16 -2.38 -8.11 -8.83
C ALA A 16 -0.87 -7.78 -8.86
N ALA A 17 -0.52 -6.52 -9.12
CA ALA A 17 0.86 -6.05 -9.13
C ALA A 17 1.49 -6.17 -7.74
N MET A 18 0.79 -5.77 -6.68
CA MET A 18 1.31 -5.88 -5.32
C MET A 18 1.45 -7.34 -4.88
N THR A 19 0.50 -8.22 -5.22
CA THR A 19 0.63 -9.66 -4.97
C THR A 19 1.84 -10.25 -5.70
N TRP A 20 2.06 -9.85 -6.96
CA TRP A 20 3.25 -10.24 -7.71
C TRP A 20 4.54 -9.76 -7.05
N VAL A 21 4.60 -8.49 -6.65
CA VAL A 21 5.78 -7.92 -5.97
C VAL A 21 6.05 -8.62 -4.65
N SER A 22 5.03 -8.88 -3.83
CA SER A 22 5.17 -9.61 -2.56
C SER A 22 5.63 -11.06 -2.78
N TRP A 23 5.08 -11.72 -3.80
CA TRP A 23 5.52 -13.06 -4.20
C TRP A 23 6.99 -13.05 -4.63
N TYR A 24 7.34 -12.17 -5.57
CA TYR A 24 8.72 -12.02 -6.04
C TYR A 24 9.67 -11.70 -4.89
N ALA A 25 9.33 -10.79 -3.98
CA ALA A 25 10.16 -10.48 -2.82
C ALA A 25 10.33 -11.67 -1.86
N SER A 26 9.37 -12.61 -1.84
CA SER A 26 9.42 -13.83 -1.02
C SER A 26 10.21 -14.97 -1.67
N THR A 27 10.29 -14.99 -3.00
CA THR A 27 10.94 -16.09 -3.76
C THR A 27 12.24 -15.69 -4.45
N ALA A 28 12.48 -14.40 -4.67
CA ALA A 28 13.68 -13.90 -5.30
C ALA A 28 14.86 -14.10 -4.35
N PRO A 29 16.02 -14.54 -4.87
CA PRO A 29 17.21 -14.58 -4.05
C PRO A 29 17.54 -13.15 -3.61
N THR A 30 17.81 -12.96 -2.33
CA THR A 30 18.19 -11.66 -1.74
C THR A 30 19.30 -11.02 -2.61
N ILE A 31 19.33 -9.68 -2.70
CA ILE A 31 20.32 -8.86 -3.44
C ILE A 31 21.79 -9.31 -3.28
N THR A 32 22.08 -10.11 -2.26
CA THR A 32 23.31 -10.87 -2.04
C THR A 32 23.66 -11.91 -3.13
N SER A 33 22.76 -12.25 -4.05
CA SER A 33 23.04 -13.24 -5.13
C SER A 33 23.66 -12.67 -6.40
N LEU A 34 23.74 -11.34 -6.52
CA LEU A 34 24.36 -10.67 -7.66
C LEU A 34 25.89 -10.64 -7.52
N PRO A 35 26.66 -10.85 -8.61
CA PRO A 35 28.13 -10.88 -8.57
C PRO A 35 28.75 -9.63 -7.94
N GLN A 36 28.16 -8.46 -8.19
CA GLN A 36 28.60 -7.16 -7.68
C GLN A 36 28.44 -6.98 -6.15
N PHE A 37 27.68 -7.85 -5.48
CA PHE A 37 27.46 -7.82 -4.03
C PHE A 37 28.02 -9.06 -3.33
N ALA A 38 28.75 -9.93 -4.05
CA ALA A 38 29.29 -11.19 -3.54
C ALA A 38 30.21 -11.00 -2.31
N ASP A 39 30.96 -9.90 -2.26
CA ASP A 39 31.84 -9.57 -1.13
C ASP A 39 31.07 -9.16 0.14
N LEU A 40 29.85 -8.62 0.00
CA LEU A 40 28.98 -8.24 1.12
C LEU A 40 28.27 -9.44 1.77
N VAL A 41 28.33 -10.62 1.13
CA VAL A 41 27.70 -11.89 1.56
C VAL A 41 28.61 -12.71 2.45
N LYS A 42 29.93 -12.52 2.34
CA LYS A 42 30.95 -13.40 2.93
C LYS A 42 30.81 -13.62 4.43
N ASN A 43 30.13 -12.72 5.16
CA ASN A 43 29.94 -12.78 6.61
C ASN A 43 28.54 -12.34 7.10
N LYS A 44 27.47 -12.35 6.28
CA LYS A 44 26.14 -11.89 6.73
C LYS A 44 25.12 -13.02 6.92
N GLU A 45 24.76 -13.24 8.18
CA GLU A 45 23.56 -13.96 8.61
C GLU A 45 22.31 -13.44 7.86
N GLY A 46 21.35 -14.33 7.58
CA GLY A 46 20.12 -14.03 6.87
C GLY A 46 19.51 -12.68 7.28
N ILE A 47 19.35 -11.79 6.30
CA ILE A 47 18.73 -10.48 6.53
C ILE A 47 17.23 -10.72 6.73
N ASN A 48 16.79 -10.65 7.99
CA ASN A 48 15.36 -10.61 8.30
C ASN A 48 14.78 -9.24 7.91
N VAL A 49 13.45 -9.15 7.82
CA VAL A 49 12.73 -7.91 7.43
C VAL A 49 13.19 -6.70 8.27
N ILE A 50 13.50 -6.92 9.54
CA ILE A 50 13.97 -5.88 10.46
C ILE A 50 15.38 -5.37 10.08
N LYS A 51 16.36 -6.26 9.87
CA LYS A 51 17.71 -5.87 9.43
C LYS A 51 17.67 -5.21 8.04
N GLY A 52 16.79 -5.67 7.16
CA GLY A 52 16.55 -5.06 5.85
C GLY A 52 16.04 -3.63 5.97
N PHE A 53 15.03 -3.41 6.81
CA PHE A 53 14.47 -2.08 7.09
C PHE A 53 15.53 -1.12 7.64
N VAL A 54 16.34 -1.56 8.61
CA VAL A 54 17.44 -0.73 9.15
C VAL A 54 18.43 -0.35 8.06
N THR A 55 18.76 -1.28 7.15
CA THR A 55 19.68 -1.02 6.03
C THR A 55 19.11 0.03 5.08
N VAL A 56 17.83 -0.08 4.70
CA VAL A 56 17.17 0.88 3.81
C VAL A 56 17.08 2.26 4.46
N CYS A 57 16.73 2.34 5.74
CA CYS A 57 16.62 3.60 6.47
C CYS A 57 17.98 4.23 6.82
N SER A 58 19.08 3.47 6.73
CA SER A 58 20.43 4.00 6.94
C SER A 58 20.96 4.75 5.72
N GLU A 59 20.42 4.49 4.53
CA GLU A 59 20.76 5.21 3.30
C GLU A 59 19.91 6.49 3.19
N PRO A 60 20.50 7.68 2.97
CA PRO A 60 19.77 8.95 2.91
C PRO A 60 18.55 8.96 1.98
N TRP A 61 18.69 8.38 0.79
CA TRP A 61 17.58 8.28 -0.16
C TRP A 61 16.55 7.23 0.26
N GLY A 62 16.98 6.12 0.85
CA GLY A 62 16.07 5.10 1.37
C GLY A 62 15.20 5.64 2.50
N LEU A 63 15.79 6.43 3.40
CA LEU A 63 15.05 7.15 4.43
C LEU A 63 14.04 8.13 3.83
N ALA A 64 14.45 8.96 2.86
CA ALA A 64 13.57 9.91 2.20
C ALA A 64 12.36 9.22 1.53
N THR A 65 12.58 8.09 0.84
CA THR A 65 11.49 7.31 0.21
C THR A 65 10.56 6.68 1.25
N MET A 66 11.07 6.21 2.40
CA MET A 66 10.21 5.72 3.47
C MET A 66 9.33 6.83 4.04
N PHE A 67 9.89 8.01 4.29
CA PHE A 67 9.12 9.17 4.72
C PHE A 67 8.03 9.52 3.70
N ASP A 68 8.37 9.63 2.42
CA ASP A 68 7.41 9.95 1.36
C ASP A 68 6.23 8.96 1.32
N ALA A 69 6.52 7.65 1.40
CA ALA A 69 5.50 6.60 1.43
C ALA A 69 4.57 6.69 2.65
N TYR A 70 5.13 6.79 3.87
CA TYR A 70 4.33 6.81 5.10
C TYR A 70 3.54 8.11 5.28
N PHE A 71 4.11 9.27 4.91
CA PHE A 71 3.36 10.52 4.89
C PHE A 71 2.24 10.49 3.84
N GLY A 72 2.47 9.84 2.69
CA GLY A 72 1.41 9.55 1.71
C GLY A 72 0.27 8.70 2.30
N PHE A 73 0.60 7.65 3.06
CA PHE A 73 -0.41 6.82 3.74
C PHE A 73 -1.18 7.59 4.81
N LEU A 74 -0.51 8.45 5.58
CA LEU A 74 -1.16 9.31 6.57
C LEU A 74 -2.08 10.36 5.90
N ALA A 75 -1.64 10.97 4.79
CA ALA A 75 -2.47 11.90 4.03
C ALA A 75 -3.72 11.21 3.48
N PHE A 76 -3.58 10.01 2.92
CA PHE A 76 -4.73 9.20 2.49
C PHE A 76 -5.61 8.78 3.67
N TRP A 77 -5.01 8.43 4.80
CA TRP A 77 -5.75 8.12 6.02
C TRP A 77 -6.59 9.29 6.51
N LEU A 78 -6.10 10.55 6.44
CA LEU A 78 -6.90 11.72 6.80
C LEU A 78 -8.18 11.82 5.95
N TYR A 79 -8.07 11.53 4.65
CA TYR A 79 -9.25 11.43 3.76
C TYR A 79 -10.20 10.29 4.21
N VAL A 80 -9.67 9.10 4.51
CA VAL A 80 -10.48 7.98 5.03
C VAL A 80 -11.12 8.32 6.38
N ALA A 81 -10.39 9.01 7.26
CA ALA A 81 -10.85 9.42 8.58
C ALA A 81 -11.98 10.45 8.51
N TRP A 82 -11.91 11.36 7.54
CA TRP A 82 -13.00 12.28 7.23
C TRP A 82 -14.25 11.55 6.70
N ARG A 83 -14.06 10.58 5.80
CA ARG A 83 -15.15 9.84 5.14
C ARG A 83 -15.84 8.81 6.05
N GLU A 84 -15.07 8.10 6.88
CA GLU A 84 -15.58 7.13 7.85
C GLU A 84 -16.07 7.82 9.13
N ARG A 85 -17.22 7.39 9.63
CA ARG A 85 -17.84 7.98 10.83
C ARG A 85 -17.33 7.36 12.13
N THR A 86 -17.18 6.03 12.16
CA THR A 86 -16.88 5.30 13.40
C THR A 86 -15.39 5.33 13.71
N VAL A 87 -15.05 5.60 14.97
CA VAL A 87 -13.64 5.62 15.45
C VAL A 87 -12.97 4.27 15.21
N ALA A 88 -13.71 3.16 15.37
CA ALA A 88 -13.22 1.82 15.08
C ALA A 88 -12.83 1.63 13.60
N ALA A 89 -13.64 2.12 12.64
CA ALA A 89 -13.28 2.03 11.23
C ALA A 89 -12.07 2.91 10.90
N ARG A 90 -11.98 4.11 11.49
CA ARG A 90 -10.82 5.00 11.31
C ARG A 90 -9.53 4.37 11.80
N ALA A 91 -9.55 3.79 13.01
CA ALA A 91 -8.41 3.10 13.58
C ALA A 91 -8.06 1.83 12.79
N GLY A 92 -9.07 1.05 12.39
CA GLY A 92 -8.86 -0.14 11.56
C GLY A 92 -8.19 0.18 10.23
N TRP A 93 -8.64 1.24 9.53
CA TRP A 93 -8.02 1.68 8.29
C TRP A 93 -6.64 2.31 8.49
N LEU A 94 -6.37 2.98 9.62
CA LEU A 94 -5.02 3.46 9.95
C LEU A 94 -4.04 2.29 10.01
N VAL A 95 -4.39 1.27 10.81
CA VAL A 95 -3.56 0.08 10.98
C VAL A 95 -3.38 -0.65 9.66
N ALA A 96 -4.46 -0.80 8.87
CA ALA A 96 -4.38 -1.41 7.56
C ALA A 96 -3.44 -0.63 6.63
N LEU A 97 -3.53 0.71 6.55
CA LEU A 97 -2.68 1.52 5.67
C LEU A 97 -1.20 1.46 6.08
N LEU A 98 -0.89 1.49 7.37
CA LEU A 98 0.50 1.43 7.85
C LEU A 98 1.15 0.06 7.66
N LEU A 99 0.36 -1.03 7.70
CA LEU A 99 0.87 -2.40 7.56
C LEU A 99 0.86 -2.91 6.10
N LEU A 100 -0.19 -2.59 5.34
CA LEU A 100 -0.44 -3.12 4.00
C LEU A 100 -0.16 -2.10 2.88
N GLY A 101 -0.06 -0.81 3.19
CA GLY A 101 0.20 0.25 2.21
C GLY A 101 -0.82 0.23 1.06
N ASN A 102 -0.32 0.07 -0.17
CA ASN A 102 -1.14 0.12 -1.39
C ASN A 102 -2.19 -1.00 -1.48
N PHE A 103 -2.00 -2.15 -0.82
CA PHE A 103 -3.05 -3.17 -0.73
C PHE A 103 -4.29 -2.62 -0.02
N ALA A 104 -4.10 -1.90 1.09
CA ALA A 104 -5.21 -1.30 1.83
C ALA A 104 -5.89 -0.18 1.04
N ILE A 105 -5.14 0.64 0.31
CA ILE A 105 -5.70 1.69 -0.56
C ILE A 105 -6.58 1.09 -1.66
N ALA A 106 -6.09 0.07 -2.36
CA ALA A 106 -6.83 -0.60 -3.42
C ALA A 106 -8.07 -1.33 -2.89
N ALA A 107 -7.93 -2.04 -1.77
CA ALA A 107 -9.05 -2.70 -1.10
C ALA A 107 -10.12 -1.69 -0.64
N TYR A 108 -9.70 -0.56 -0.06
CA TYR A 108 -10.61 0.51 0.34
C TYR A 108 -11.38 1.04 -0.87
N ALA A 109 -10.70 1.40 -1.95
CA ALA A 109 -11.33 1.95 -3.15
C ALA A 109 -12.32 0.96 -3.80
N LEU A 110 -11.98 -0.33 -3.86
CA LEU A 110 -12.89 -1.37 -4.34
C LEU A 110 -14.10 -1.57 -3.42
N LEU A 111 -13.90 -1.46 -2.10
CA LEU A 111 -15.01 -1.48 -1.13
C LEU A 111 -15.96 -0.31 -1.36
N CYS A 112 -15.45 0.90 -1.60
CA CYS A 112 -16.26 2.08 -1.95
C CYS A 112 -17.12 1.83 -3.19
N LEU A 113 -16.48 1.30 -4.24
CA LEU A 113 -17.17 0.99 -5.50
C LEU A 113 -18.22 -0.11 -5.32
N ARG A 114 -18.01 -1.06 -4.41
CA ARG A 114 -18.98 -2.12 -4.11
C ARG A 114 -20.16 -1.62 -3.28
N SER A 115 -19.92 -0.72 -2.33
CA SER A 115 -20.96 -0.18 -1.44
C SER A 115 -21.94 0.78 -2.12
N SER A 116 -21.62 1.31 -3.31
CA SER A 116 -22.48 2.22 -4.07
C SER A 116 -22.90 1.62 -5.42
N PRO A 117 -23.66 0.51 -5.46
CA PRO A 117 -24.16 -0.06 -6.71
C PRO A 117 -25.10 0.95 -7.39
N GLY A 118 -24.88 1.24 -8.67
CA GLY A 118 -25.75 2.12 -9.47
C GLY A 118 -25.34 3.59 -9.56
N VAL A 119 -24.50 4.11 -8.66
CA VAL A 119 -23.98 5.49 -8.78
C VAL A 119 -22.93 5.56 -9.90
N THR A 120 -23.23 6.25 -10.99
CA THR A 120 -22.31 6.46 -12.12
C THR A 120 -21.33 7.59 -11.87
N ASP A 121 -21.69 8.55 -11.02
CA ASP A 121 -20.81 9.65 -10.62
C ASP A 121 -19.78 9.18 -9.58
N LEU A 122 -18.51 9.19 -9.99
CA LEU A 122 -17.38 8.83 -9.14
C LEU A 122 -17.18 9.84 -8.01
N GLY A 123 -17.57 11.09 -8.22
CA GLY A 123 -17.54 12.13 -7.20
C GLY A 123 -18.38 11.72 -6.00
N GLN A 124 -19.62 11.31 -6.24
CA GLN A 124 -20.49 10.77 -5.19
C GLN A 124 -19.96 9.48 -4.56
N VAL A 125 -19.35 8.57 -5.33
CA VAL A 125 -18.80 7.34 -4.73
C VAL A 125 -17.68 7.64 -3.73
N PHE A 126 -16.74 8.53 -4.06
CA PHE A 126 -15.55 8.78 -3.24
C PHE A 126 -15.72 9.94 -2.26
N PHE A 127 -16.47 10.98 -2.58
CA PHE A 127 -16.58 12.19 -1.76
C PHE A 127 -17.89 12.28 -0.96
N THR A 128 -18.81 11.32 -1.10
CA THR A 128 -19.94 11.24 -0.18
C THR A 128 -19.49 10.68 1.17
N ARG A 129 -19.68 11.48 2.21
CA ARG A 129 -19.51 11.07 3.60
C ARG A 129 -20.61 10.09 3.99
N LYS A 130 -20.28 8.98 4.65
CA LYS A 130 -21.29 8.01 5.09
C LYS A 130 -22.28 8.66 6.07
N ALA A 131 -23.58 8.49 5.81
CA ALA A 131 -24.66 8.94 6.70
C ALA A 131 -24.64 8.15 8.02
N ALA A 132 -25.24 8.72 9.06
CA ALA A 132 -25.33 8.14 10.42
C ALA A 132 -26.13 6.84 10.43
#